data_AF-Q32KS6-F1
#
_entry.id   AF-Q32KS6-F1
#
_cell.length_a   1.000
_cell.length_b   1.000
_cell.length_c   1.000
_cell.angle_alpha   90.00
_cell.angle_beta   90.00
_cell.angle_gamma   90.00
#
_symmetry.space_group_name_H-M   'P 1'
#
loop_
_entity.id
_entity.type
_entity.pdbx_description
1 polymer ?
#
loop_
_entity_poly.entity_id
_entity_poly.type
_entity_poly.pdbx_seq_one_letter_code
_entity_poly.pdbx_strand_id
1 'polypeptide(L)'
;DSCIRELDKTPRVVKENICSVVIATHFEAHENASPELVEAEEVERLDAVSTAVQWVNETLTEELQGLVPSSQAEVDQVLRTFFENKVQEDKERKELEKNLEDSTVLSPQPPPPPPPPPPPSKKKGQKQGRMETSAEKPIIPAEPPEPVLCGSMAIGAVSLAVAKASAVLDNNPLYLNIALLKHHQEQPEKLTIPLLMVSLVSCGKSSPGKLNLMKEVICIPHPGLTAKQIPPSAEYILPLSK
;
A
#
# COMPACT_ATOMS: atom_id res chain seq x y z
N ASP A 1 -24.76 -33.99 15.56
CA ASP A 1 -24.33 -33.43 16.87
C ASP A 1 -22.88 -33.72 17.34
N SER A 2 -21.96 -34.13 16.45
CA SER A 2 -20.54 -34.25 16.81
C SER A 2 -19.62 -33.23 16.12
N CYS A 3 -20.04 -32.59 15.02
CA CYS A 3 -19.22 -31.62 14.28
C CYS A 3 -19.22 -30.19 14.85
N ILE A 4 -20.12 -29.84 15.77
CA ILE A 4 -20.20 -28.48 16.33
C ILE A 4 -19.22 -28.26 17.49
N ARG A 5 -18.68 -29.32 18.10
CA ARG A 5 -17.84 -29.22 19.30
C ARG A 5 -16.33 -29.03 19.07
N GLU A 6 -15.84 -29.12 17.82
CA GLU A 6 -14.41 -28.94 17.53
C GLU A 6 -13.99 -27.52 17.10
N LEU A 7 -14.93 -26.67 16.69
CA LEU A 7 -14.63 -25.29 16.28
C LEU A 7 -14.53 -24.30 17.46
N ASP A 8 -15.00 -24.68 18.65
CA ASP A 8 -14.97 -23.84 19.87
C ASP A 8 -13.61 -23.82 20.57
N LYS A 9 -12.64 -24.64 20.12
CA LYS A 9 -11.29 -24.72 20.70
C LYS A 9 -10.20 -24.02 19.88
N THR A 10 -10.57 -23.07 19.03
CA THR A 10 -9.58 -22.14 18.45
C THR A 10 -9.27 -21.05 19.48
N PRO A 11 -8.00 -20.81 19.86
CA PRO A 11 -7.65 -19.74 20.79
C PRO A 11 -8.21 -18.41 20.30
N ARG A 12 -8.78 -17.59 21.20
CA ARG A 12 -9.34 -16.26 20.86
C ARG A 12 -8.39 -15.41 20.02
N VAL A 13 -7.09 -15.51 20.30
CA VAL A 13 -5.99 -14.86 19.56
C VAL A 13 -5.97 -15.22 18.06
N VAL A 14 -6.32 -16.46 17.68
CA VAL A 14 -6.36 -16.87 16.27
C VAL A 14 -7.59 -16.31 15.57
N LYS A 15 -8.76 -16.27 16.24
CA LYS A 15 -9.96 -15.60 15.69
C LYS A 15 -9.75 -14.09 15.54
N GLU A 16 -9.11 -13.44 16.52
CA GLU A 16 -8.79 -12.00 16.49
C GLU A 16 -7.75 -11.68 15.39
N ASN A 17 -6.69 -12.47 15.24
CA ASN A 17 -5.67 -12.24 14.21
C ASN A 17 -6.15 -12.57 12.77
N ILE A 18 -7.06 -13.52 12.58
CA ILE A 18 -7.62 -13.84 11.26
C ILE A 18 -8.54 -12.73 10.73
N CYS A 19 -9.06 -11.85 11.61
CA CYS A 19 -9.96 -10.77 11.23
C CYS A 19 -9.29 -9.38 11.18
N SER A 20 -8.01 -9.31 11.53
CA SER A 20 -7.18 -8.11 11.33
C SER A 20 -6.86 -7.96 9.86
N VAL A 21 -7.06 -6.76 9.33
CA VAL A 21 -6.74 -6.43 7.95
C VAL A 21 -5.74 -5.29 7.95
N VAL A 22 -4.68 -5.46 7.16
CA VAL A 22 -3.77 -4.38 6.78
C VAL A 22 -4.08 -4.12 5.31
N ILE A 23 -4.59 -2.93 5.01
CA ILE A 23 -4.75 -2.49 3.63
C ILE A 23 -3.41 -1.89 3.22
N ALA A 24 -2.76 -2.50 2.22
CA ALA A 24 -1.53 -1.97 1.67
C ALA A 24 -1.81 -0.58 1.10
N THR A 25 -1.05 0.41 1.55
CA THR A 25 -1.01 1.76 0.99
C THR A 25 0.25 1.92 0.17
N HIS A 26 0.30 2.92 -0.72
CA HIS A 26 1.49 3.21 -1.53
C HIS A 26 2.65 3.82 -0.75
N PHE A 27 2.41 4.19 0.51
CA PHE A 27 3.44 4.64 1.44
C PHE A 27 4.36 3.49 1.82
N GLU A 28 5.60 3.52 1.33
CA GLU A 28 6.67 2.62 1.75
C GLU A 28 7.50 3.33 2.82
N ALA A 29 7.60 2.76 4.02
CA ALA A 29 8.45 3.29 5.09
C ALA A 29 9.92 3.31 4.63
N HIS A 30 10.36 4.44 4.10
CA HIS A 30 11.66 4.56 3.47
C HIS A 30 12.67 5.05 4.53
N GLU A 31 13.20 4.13 5.34
CA GLU A 31 14.06 4.41 6.51
C GLU A 31 15.40 5.17 6.25
N ASN A 32 15.73 5.46 4.98
CA ASN A 32 16.90 6.26 4.58
C ASN A 32 16.51 7.52 3.76
N ALA A 33 15.25 7.91 3.77
CA ALA A 33 14.81 9.17 3.16
C ALA A 33 15.38 10.35 3.97
N SER A 34 15.65 11.46 3.30
CA SER A 34 16.02 12.69 4.02
C SER A 34 14.88 13.04 5.00
N PRO A 35 15.17 13.73 6.13
CA PRO A 35 14.12 14.15 7.06
C PRO A 35 12.98 14.90 6.36
N GLU A 36 13.32 15.70 5.35
CA GLU A 36 12.38 16.42 4.49
C GLU A 36 11.47 15.51 3.64
N LEU A 37 12.01 14.39 3.14
CA LEU A 37 11.23 13.41 2.38
C LEU A 37 10.30 12.58 3.27
N VAL A 38 10.75 12.20 4.48
CA VAL A 38 9.91 11.48 5.45
C VAL A 38 8.76 12.36 5.93
N GLU A 39 9.03 13.65 6.21
CA GLU A 39 8.00 14.61 6.59
C GLU A 39 7.00 14.85 5.44
N ALA A 40 7.48 15.00 4.21
CA ALA A 40 6.61 15.14 3.04
C ALA A 40 5.72 13.91 2.82
N GLU A 41 6.28 12.70 2.96
CA GLU A 41 5.53 11.44 2.87
C GLU A 41 4.48 11.32 3.99
N GLU A 42 4.83 11.71 5.22
CA GLU A 42 3.88 11.69 6.33
C GLU A 42 2.73 12.68 6.12
N VAL A 43 3.02 13.88 5.60
CA VAL A 43 1.99 14.86 5.23
C VAL A 43 1.08 14.31 4.13
N GLU A 44 1.64 13.71 3.08
CA GLU A 44 0.86 13.06 2.02
C GLU A 44 0.00 11.91 2.57
N ARG A 45 0.53 11.12 3.50
CA ARG A 45 -0.20 10.05 4.18
C ARG A 45 -1.35 10.60 5.01
N LEU A 46 -1.13 11.68 5.75
CA LEU A 46 -2.18 12.33 6.53
C LEU A 46 -3.27 12.91 5.64
N ASP A 47 -2.90 13.53 4.51
CA ASP A 47 -3.86 14.01 3.50
C ASP A 47 -4.68 12.86 2.90
N ALA A 48 -4.01 11.76 2.54
CA ALA A 48 -4.66 10.54 2.04
C ALA A 48 -5.64 9.93 3.03
N VAL A 49 -5.27 9.86 4.31
CA VAL A 49 -6.15 9.37 5.38
C VAL A 49 -7.29 10.35 5.64
N SER A 50 -7.03 11.65 5.68
CA SER A 50 -8.06 12.69 5.88
C SER A 50 -9.11 12.63 4.77
N THR A 51 -8.66 12.55 3.51
CA THR A 51 -9.52 12.42 2.34
C THR A 51 -10.33 11.11 2.40
N ALA A 52 -9.70 9.98 2.76
CA ALA A 52 -10.40 8.72 2.93
C ALA A 52 -11.51 8.81 4.00
N VAL A 53 -11.21 9.41 5.15
CA VAL A 53 -12.18 9.62 6.24
C VAL A 53 -13.33 10.51 5.78
N GLN A 54 -13.04 11.58 5.05
CA GLN A 54 -14.08 12.45 4.48
C GLN A 54 -14.99 11.68 3.52
N TRP A 55 -14.42 10.92 2.58
CA TRP A 55 -15.21 10.11 1.65
C TRP A 55 -16.12 9.11 2.38
N VAL A 56 -15.60 8.45 3.41
CA VAL A 56 -16.40 7.50 4.23
C VAL A 56 -17.54 8.21 4.93
N ASN A 57 -17.28 9.31 5.62
CA ASN A 57 -18.26 9.99 6.47
C ASN A 57 -19.31 10.78 5.68
N GLU A 58 -18.98 11.21 4.46
CA GLU A 58 -19.86 12.02 3.62
C GLU A 58 -20.37 11.20 2.44
N THR A 59 -19.67 11.23 1.31
CA THR A 59 -20.20 10.77 0.02
C THR A 59 -20.50 9.27 -0.01
N LEU A 60 -19.62 8.42 0.52
CA LEU A 60 -19.84 6.96 0.53
C LEU A 60 -20.99 6.57 1.45
N THR A 61 -21.20 7.29 2.55
CA THR A 61 -22.33 7.04 3.44
C THR A 61 -23.65 7.34 2.74
N GLU A 62 -23.71 8.42 1.95
CA GLU A 62 -24.89 8.80 1.17
C GLU A 62 -25.15 7.81 0.02
N GLU A 63 -24.13 7.49 -0.77
CA GLU A 63 -24.24 6.56 -1.92
C GLU A 63 -24.65 5.14 -1.52
N LEU A 64 -24.24 4.69 -0.32
CA LEU A 64 -24.58 3.36 0.18
C LEU A 64 -25.87 3.35 1.02
N GLN A 65 -26.51 4.51 1.21
CA GLN A 65 -27.70 4.60 2.05
C GLN A 65 -28.84 3.74 1.50
N GLY A 66 -29.42 2.89 2.35
CA GLY A 66 -30.53 2.01 1.98
C GLY A 66 -30.11 0.70 1.30
N LEU A 67 -28.82 0.49 1.02
CA LEU A 67 -28.33 -0.80 0.56
C LEU A 67 -28.24 -1.81 1.71
N VAL A 68 -28.55 -3.07 1.39
CA VAL A 68 -28.45 -4.16 2.36
C VAL A 68 -27.05 -4.77 2.27
N PRO A 69 -26.34 -4.98 3.39
CA PRO A 69 -24.99 -5.56 3.39
C PRO A 69 -24.88 -6.96 2.76
N SER A 70 -25.97 -7.71 2.66
CA SER A 70 -26.01 -9.02 2.01
C SER A 70 -25.69 -8.97 0.51
N SER A 71 -25.90 -7.82 -0.14
CA SER A 71 -25.67 -7.62 -1.57
C SER A 71 -24.29 -7.03 -1.85
N GLN A 72 -23.21 -7.75 -1.48
CA GLN A 72 -21.83 -7.25 -1.65
C GLN A 72 -21.52 -6.80 -3.08
N ALA A 73 -22.02 -7.50 -4.10
CA ALA A 73 -21.78 -7.14 -5.50
C ALA A 73 -22.39 -5.79 -5.89
N GLU A 74 -23.56 -5.44 -5.34
CA GLU A 74 -24.20 -4.14 -5.58
C GLU A 74 -23.40 -3.03 -4.89
N VAL A 75 -22.99 -3.25 -3.65
CA VAL A 75 -22.11 -2.32 -2.91
C VAL A 75 -20.79 -2.11 -3.65
N ASP A 76 -20.10 -3.18 -4.05
CA ASP A 76 -18.84 -3.10 -4.78
C ASP A 76 -19.00 -2.40 -6.13
N GLN A 77 -20.16 -2.52 -6.78
CA GLN A 77 -20.46 -1.80 -8.02
C GLN A 77 -20.63 -0.30 -7.79
N VAL A 78 -21.35 0.12 -6.74
CA VAL A 78 -21.45 1.54 -6.36
C VAL A 78 -20.08 2.11 -6.02
N LEU A 79 -19.30 1.37 -5.22
CA LEU A 79 -17.93 1.74 -4.86
C LEU A 79 -17.01 1.86 -6.08
N ARG A 80 -17.14 0.98 -7.07
CA ARG A 80 -16.40 1.06 -8.34
C ARG A 80 -16.77 2.32 -9.12
N THR A 81 -18.05 2.58 -9.31
CA THR A 81 -18.52 3.77 -10.04
C THR A 81 -18.09 5.07 -9.34
N PHE A 82 -18.19 5.11 -8.01
CA PHE A 82 -17.67 6.23 -7.23
C PHE A 82 -16.17 6.43 -7.45
N PHE A 83 -15.38 5.35 -7.39
CA PHE A 83 -13.93 5.42 -7.61
C PHE A 83 -13.57 5.90 -9.03
N GLU A 84 -14.23 5.37 -10.05
CA GLU A 84 -14.05 5.80 -11.45
C GLU A 84 -14.35 7.30 -11.62
N ASN A 85 -15.43 7.80 -11.01
CA ASN A 85 -15.75 9.22 -11.02
C ASN A 85 -14.67 10.06 -10.33
N LYS A 86 -14.16 9.63 -9.16
CA LYS A 86 -13.09 10.35 -8.45
C LYS A 86 -11.75 10.35 -9.18
N VAL A 87 -11.41 9.28 -9.89
CA VAL A 87 -10.24 9.24 -10.78
C VAL A 87 -10.38 10.25 -11.91
N GLN A 88 -11.58 10.38 -12.49
CA GLN A 88 -11.84 11.34 -13.55
C GLN A 88 -11.79 12.79 -13.04
N GLU A 89 -12.40 13.08 -11.89
CA GLU A 89 -12.32 14.40 -11.24
C GLU A 89 -10.86 14.81 -10.95
N ASP A 90 -10.03 13.89 -10.43
CA ASP A 90 -8.61 14.15 -10.16
C ASP A 90 -7.82 14.43 -11.44
N LYS A 91 -8.11 13.70 -12.52
CA LYS A 91 -7.47 13.92 -13.82
C LYS A 91 -7.80 15.30 -14.38
N GLU A 92 -9.06 15.72 -14.30
CA GLU A 92 -9.51 17.05 -14.72
C GLU A 92 -8.89 18.16 -13.87
N ARG A 93 -8.83 17.96 -12.55
CA ARG A 93 -8.16 18.89 -11.62
C ARG A 93 -6.69 19.07 -11.97
N LYS A 94 -5.95 17.97 -12.16
CA LYS A 94 -4.53 18.00 -12.53
C LYS A 94 -4.29 18.67 -13.88
N GLU A 95 -5.20 18.48 -14.84
CA GLU A 95 -5.13 19.17 -16.13
C GLU A 95 -5.35 20.67 -15.98
N LEU A 96 -6.31 21.11 -15.15
CA LEU A 96 -6.54 22.53 -14.87
C LEU A 96 -5.35 23.19 -14.16
N GLU A 97 -4.75 22.52 -13.19
CA GLU A 97 -3.54 22.98 -12.48
C GLU A 97 -2.38 23.18 -13.46
N LYS A 98 -2.12 22.20 -14.32
CA LYS A 98 -1.09 22.28 -15.35
C LYS A 98 -1.31 23.47 -16.31
N ASN A 99 -2.54 23.68 -16.76
CA ASN A 99 -2.86 24.80 -17.67
C ASN A 99 -2.68 26.17 -17.00
N LEU A 100 -2.90 26.26 -15.68
CA LEU A 100 -2.71 27.48 -14.90
C LEU A 100 -1.21 27.78 -14.68
N GLU A 101 -0.41 26.75 -14.43
CA GLU A 101 1.05 26.86 -14.33
C GLU A 101 1.67 27.30 -15.67
N ASP A 102 1.27 26.68 -16.79
CA ASP A 102 1.74 27.06 -18.13
C ASP A 102 1.36 28.52 -18.50
N SER A 103 0.21 29.01 -18.01
CA SER A 103 -0.22 30.40 -18.21
C SER A 103 0.55 31.41 -17.33
N THR A 104 1.05 30.98 -16.18
CA THR A 104 1.79 31.84 -15.23
C THR A 104 3.26 32.03 -15.64
N VAL A 105 3.82 31.10 -16.43
CA VAL A 105 5.18 31.20 -17.01
C VAL A 105 5.27 32.22 -18.16
N LEU A 106 4.14 32.70 -18.70
CA LEU A 106 4.10 33.69 -19.79
C LEU A 106 4.13 35.17 -19.33
N SER A 107 4.36 35.45 -18.05
CA SER A 107 4.59 36.83 -17.58
C SER A 107 5.96 37.34 -18.09
N PRO A 108 6.04 38.52 -18.73
CA PRO A 108 7.27 38.95 -19.39
C PRO A 108 8.39 39.14 -18.36
N GLN A 109 9.44 38.33 -18.46
CA GLN A 109 10.65 38.54 -17.69
C GLN A 109 11.19 39.97 -17.94
N PRO A 110 11.63 40.70 -16.89
CA PRO A 110 12.37 41.93 -17.09
C PRO A 110 13.61 41.65 -17.95
N PRO A 111 14.00 42.57 -18.85
CA PRO A 111 15.14 42.35 -19.74
C PRO A 111 16.40 42.02 -18.93
N PRO A 112 17.26 41.11 -19.42
CA PRO A 112 18.44 40.68 -18.70
C PRO A 112 19.36 41.88 -18.42
N PRO A 113 19.96 41.97 -17.22
CA PRO A 113 20.94 43.02 -16.93
C PRO A 113 22.16 42.89 -17.85
N PRO A 114 22.81 44.02 -18.22
CA PRO A 114 23.93 44.00 -19.14
C PRO A 114 25.10 43.17 -18.59
N PRO A 115 25.88 42.51 -19.46
CA PRO A 115 26.95 41.61 -19.06
C PRO A 115 28.05 42.37 -18.30
N PRO A 116 28.63 41.78 -17.22
CA PRO A 116 29.72 42.40 -16.49
C PRO A 116 31.01 42.43 -17.34
N PRO A 117 31.88 43.44 -17.13
CA PRO A 117 33.12 43.58 -17.89
C PRO A 117 34.10 42.43 -17.60
N PRO A 118 34.92 42.02 -18.58
CA PRO A 118 35.81 40.88 -18.44
C PRO A 118 36.90 41.12 -17.38
N PRO A 119 37.20 40.13 -16.52
CA PRO A 119 38.27 40.26 -15.53
C PRO A 119 39.67 40.18 -16.19
N PRO A 120 40.67 40.90 -15.65
CA PRO A 120 42.02 40.92 -16.19
C PRO A 120 42.74 39.60 -15.97
N SER A 121 43.47 39.18 -16.99
CA SER A 121 44.29 37.98 -17.04
C SER A 121 45.46 38.02 -16.04
N LYS A 122 45.70 36.90 -15.32
CA LYS A 122 47.04 36.44 -14.90
C LYS A 122 47.05 35.04 -14.23
N LYS A 123 47.68 34.10 -14.95
CA LYS A 123 48.75 33.13 -14.56
C LYS A 123 48.54 32.03 -13.48
N LYS A 124 48.58 30.78 -14.00
CA LYS A 124 49.49 29.63 -13.69
C LYS A 124 49.24 28.71 -12.45
N GLY A 125 49.08 27.40 -12.72
CA GLY A 125 49.29 26.26 -11.79
C GLY A 125 48.18 25.18 -11.90
N GLN A 126 48.24 24.15 -12.76
CA GLN A 126 48.96 22.85 -12.70
C GLN A 126 48.15 21.70 -12.03
N LYS A 127 47.68 20.75 -12.88
CA LYS A 127 47.49 19.25 -12.75
C LYS A 127 46.81 18.68 -11.47
N GLN A 128 46.06 17.58 -11.42
CA GLN A 128 45.73 16.41 -12.26
C GLN A 128 44.59 15.65 -11.53
N GLY A 129 43.71 14.93 -12.23
CA GLY A 129 42.78 13.99 -11.57
C GLY A 129 41.61 13.54 -12.44
N ARG A 130 41.89 12.88 -13.57
CA ARG A 130 40.91 12.21 -14.43
C ARG A 130 40.58 10.85 -13.81
N MET A 131 39.36 10.66 -13.30
CA MET A 131 38.84 9.34 -12.96
C MET A 131 37.76 8.93 -13.97
N GLU A 132 37.77 7.64 -14.27
CA GLU A 132 37.33 7.04 -15.51
C GLU A 132 35.82 6.85 -15.57
N THR A 133 35.27 7.12 -16.74
CA THR A 133 33.91 6.81 -17.15
C THR A 133 33.72 5.29 -17.20
N SER A 134 33.05 4.73 -16.19
CA SER A 134 32.52 3.37 -16.29
C SER A 134 31.17 3.42 -17.02
N ALA A 135 31.04 2.60 -18.06
CA ALA A 135 29.86 2.50 -18.89
C ALA A 135 28.72 1.86 -18.07
N GLU A 136 27.75 2.67 -17.68
CA GLU A 136 26.55 2.23 -16.98
C GLU A 136 25.63 1.49 -17.96
N LYS A 137 25.28 0.26 -17.60
CA LYS A 137 24.29 -0.57 -18.28
C LYS A 137 22.96 0.18 -18.29
N PRO A 138 22.19 0.21 -19.40
CA PRO A 138 20.95 0.98 -19.47
C PRO A 138 20.03 0.62 -18.32
N ILE A 139 19.78 1.60 -17.44
CA ILE A 139 18.75 1.52 -16.41
C ILE A 139 17.44 1.27 -17.17
N ILE A 140 16.79 0.16 -16.87
CA ILE A 140 15.42 -0.11 -17.31
C ILE A 140 14.60 1.09 -16.82
N PRO A 141 13.90 1.84 -17.69
CA PRO A 141 13.07 2.95 -17.25
C PRO A 141 12.17 2.46 -16.13
N ALA A 142 12.25 3.12 -14.98
CA ALA A 142 11.38 2.81 -13.85
C ALA A 142 9.94 2.84 -14.37
N GLU A 143 9.22 1.75 -14.12
CA GLU A 143 7.78 1.68 -14.40
C GLU A 143 7.13 2.93 -13.78
N PRO A 144 6.35 3.70 -14.55
CA PRO A 144 5.73 4.91 -14.02
C PRO A 144 4.97 4.54 -12.75
N PRO A 145 5.12 5.29 -11.65
CA PRO A 145 4.33 5.04 -10.44
C PRO A 145 2.86 5.04 -10.86
N GLU A 146 2.15 3.94 -10.58
CA GLU A 146 0.70 3.93 -10.78
C GLU A 146 0.13 5.15 -10.05
N PRO A 147 -0.64 6.02 -10.74
CA PRO A 147 -1.15 7.22 -10.11
C PRO A 147 -2.11 6.81 -9.00
N VAL A 148 -1.70 7.03 -7.75
CA VAL A 148 -2.51 6.69 -6.59
C VAL A 148 -3.44 7.86 -6.31
N LEU A 149 -4.74 7.58 -6.40
CA LEU A 149 -5.75 8.54 -6.01
C LEU A 149 -5.78 8.66 -4.48
N CYS A 150 -5.56 9.87 -3.98
CA CYS A 150 -5.73 10.22 -2.58
C CYS A 150 -7.13 9.79 -2.08
N GLY A 151 -7.19 9.07 -0.96
CA GLY A 151 -8.45 8.54 -0.42
C GLY A 151 -8.87 7.15 -0.91
N SER A 152 -8.21 6.57 -1.92
CA SER A 152 -8.55 5.26 -2.51
C SER A 152 -8.65 4.10 -1.51
N MET A 153 -7.92 4.15 -0.39
CA MET A 153 -8.01 3.15 0.68
C MET A 153 -9.43 3.02 1.27
N ALA A 154 -10.24 4.08 1.20
CA ALA A 154 -11.63 4.07 1.66
C ALA A 154 -12.46 3.01 0.94
N ILE A 155 -12.20 2.81 -0.36
CA ILE A 155 -12.96 1.87 -1.21
C ILE A 155 -12.82 0.44 -0.68
N GLY A 156 -11.58 -0.01 -0.49
CA GLY A 156 -11.30 -1.34 0.07
C GLY A 156 -11.76 -1.49 1.52
N ALA A 157 -11.60 -0.43 2.33
CA ALA A 157 -12.03 -0.43 3.73
C ALA A 157 -13.55 -0.59 3.86
N VAL A 158 -14.33 0.17 3.08
CA VAL A 158 -15.79 0.12 3.10
C VAL A 158 -16.31 -1.21 2.54
N SER A 159 -15.79 -1.66 1.40
CA SER A 159 -16.15 -2.97 0.82
C SER A 159 -15.98 -4.10 1.84
N LEU A 160 -14.83 -4.13 2.53
CA LEU A 160 -14.57 -5.13 3.57
C LEU A 160 -15.44 -4.94 4.82
N ALA A 161 -15.73 -3.71 5.23
CA ALA A 161 -16.62 -3.42 6.36
C ALA A 161 -18.04 -3.93 6.08
N VAL A 162 -18.55 -3.77 4.86
CA VAL A 162 -19.84 -4.32 4.44
C VAL A 162 -19.81 -5.85 4.45
N ALA A 163 -18.77 -6.49 3.91
CA ALA A 163 -18.64 -7.94 3.96
C ALA A 163 -18.62 -8.48 5.40
N LYS A 164 -17.94 -7.77 6.31
CA LYS A 164 -17.94 -8.06 7.74
C LYS A 164 -19.32 -7.89 8.36
N ALA A 165 -20.04 -6.81 8.04
CA ALA A 165 -21.40 -6.58 8.54
C ALA A 165 -22.36 -7.67 8.06
N SER A 166 -22.28 -8.05 6.79
CA SER A 166 -23.02 -9.17 6.19
C SER A 166 -22.79 -10.48 6.95
N ALA A 167 -21.52 -10.82 7.18
CA ALA A 167 -21.15 -12.03 7.93
C ALA A 167 -21.71 -12.04 9.35
N VAL A 168 -21.66 -10.89 10.05
CA VAL A 168 -22.22 -10.73 11.40
C VAL A 168 -23.74 -10.90 11.40
N LEU A 169 -24.46 -10.31 10.44
CA LEU A 169 -25.92 -10.42 10.33
C LEU A 169 -26.36 -11.86 10.07
N ASP A 170 -25.61 -12.59 9.26
CA ASP A 170 -25.89 -14.00 8.93
C ASP A 170 -25.38 -14.99 10.00
N ASN A 171 -24.79 -14.51 11.09
CA ASN A 171 -24.11 -15.33 12.11
C ASN A 171 -23.05 -16.28 11.51
N ASN A 172 -22.42 -15.86 10.42
CA ASN A 172 -21.39 -16.61 9.72
C ASN A 172 -20.00 -16.01 9.99
N PRO A 173 -18.95 -16.84 10.15
CA PRO A 173 -17.60 -16.32 10.16
C PRO A 173 -17.25 -15.71 8.79
N LEU A 174 -16.47 -14.63 8.78
CA LEU A 174 -16.14 -13.86 7.57
C LEU A 174 -15.59 -14.73 6.43
N TYR A 175 -14.72 -15.70 6.74
CA TYR A 175 -14.15 -16.58 5.71
C TYR A 175 -15.21 -17.43 4.98
N LEU A 176 -16.30 -17.82 5.67
CA LEU A 176 -17.43 -18.51 5.03
C LEU A 176 -18.23 -17.56 4.17
N ASN A 177 -18.51 -16.34 4.66
CA ASN A 177 -19.20 -15.33 3.87
C ASN A 177 -18.43 -15.01 2.57
N ILE A 178 -17.12 -14.78 2.65
CA ILE A 178 -16.27 -14.57 1.47
C ILE A 178 -16.34 -15.78 0.50
N ALA A 179 -16.32 -17.01 1.02
CA ALA A 179 -16.45 -18.19 0.18
C ALA A 179 -17.81 -18.26 -0.53
N LEU A 180 -18.90 -17.96 0.17
CA LEU A 180 -20.25 -17.88 -0.41
C LEU A 180 -20.31 -16.82 -1.52
N LEU A 181 -19.70 -15.65 -1.31
CA LEU A 181 -19.62 -14.59 -2.32
C LEU A 181 -18.87 -15.04 -3.59
N LYS A 182 -17.85 -15.90 -3.46
CA LYS A 182 -17.09 -16.45 -4.60
C LYS A 182 -17.82 -17.57 -5.33
N HIS A 183 -18.69 -18.31 -4.64
CA HIS A 183 -19.39 -19.48 -5.17
C HIS A 183 -20.89 -19.22 -5.41
N HIS A 184 -21.30 -17.98 -5.70
CA HIS A 184 -22.70 -17.63 -5.97
C HIS A 184 -23.68 -18.11 -4.89
N GLN A 185 -23.30 -18.00 -3.62
CA GLN A 185 -24.07 -18.43 -2.45
C GLN A 185 -24.20 -19.96 -2.29
N GLU A 186 -23.43 -20.76 -3.03
CA GLU A 186 -23.32 -22.21 -2.80
C GLU A 186 -22.32 -22.50 -1.67
N GLN A 187 -22.68 -23.40 -0.76
CA GLN A 187 -21.78 -23.79 0.33
C GLN A 187 -20.58 -24.56 -0.24
N PRO A 188 -19.34 -24.12 0.04
CA PRO A 188 -18.16 -24.83 -0.43
C PRO A 188 -18.05 -26.20 0.25
N GLU A 189 -17.90 -27.26 -0.55
CA GLU A 189 -17.72 -28.64 -0.03
C GLU A 189 -16.44 -28.79 0.81
N LYS A 190 -15.41 -28.00 0.49
CA LYS A 190 -14.11 -28.01 1.17
C LYS A 190 -13.45 -26.65 1.11
N LEU A 191 -12.88 -26.23 2.25
CA LEU A 191 -12.00 -25.08 2.33
C LEU A 191 -10.55 -25.54 2.50
N THR A 192 -9.63 -24.84 1.84
CA THR A 192 -8.19 -25.12 1.91
C THR A 192 -7.49 -23.99 2.64
N ILE A 193 -6.67 -24.33 3.63
CA ILE A 193 -5.80 -23.36 4.30
C ILE A 193 -4.59 -23.10 3.39
N PRO A 194 -4.27 -21.84 3.06
CA PRO A 194 -3.10 -21.53 2.22
C PRO A 194 -1.80 -21.88 2.93
N LEU A 195 -0.75 -22.16 2.15
CA LEU A 195 0.59 -22.35 2.68
C LEU A 195 1.08 -21.06 3.34
N LEU A 196 1.47 -21.15 4.62
CA LEU A 196 1.93 -19.98 5.36
C LEU A 196 3.33 -19.57 4.89
N MET A 197 3.51 -18.28 4.63
CA MET A 197 4.81 -17.66 4.35
C MET A 197 5.09 -16.68 5.48
N VAL A 198 6.18 -16.91 6.21
CA VAL A 198 6.49 -16.16 7.43
C VAL A 198 7.74 -15.33 7.19
N SER A 199 7.60 -14.00 7.16
CA SER A 199 8.75 -13.10 7.11
C SER A 199 9.52 -13.21 8.44
N LEU A 200 10.78 -13.65 8.37
CA LEU A 200 11.67 -13.79 9.53
C LEU A 200 12.46 -12.51 9.79
N VAL A 201 12.88 -11.87 8.71
CA VAL A 201 13.71 -10.67 8.73
C VAL A 201 13.28 -9.77 7.58
N SER A 202 12.87 -8.55 7.89
CA SER A 202 12.78 -7.48 6.90
C SER A 202 14.17 -6.93 6.66
N CYS A 203 14.61 -6.92 5.40
CA CYS A 203 15.90 -6.43 4.96
C CYS A 203 15.70 -5.16 4.13
N GLY A 204 16.75 -4.69 3.47
CA GLY A 204 16.66 -3.57 2.55
C GLY A 204 17.67 -2.50 2.89
N LYS A 205 17.47 -1.28 2.37
CA LYS A 205 18.50 -0.24 2.35
C LYS A 205 19.04 0.11 3.76
N SER A 206 18.26 -0.07 4.82
CA SER A 206 18.65 0.16 6.22
C SER A 206 19.43 -1.00 6.86
N SER A 207 19.45 -2.19 6.24
CA SER A 207 20.13 -3.37 6.76
C SER A 207 21.63 -3.38 6.46
N PRO A 208 22.48 -3.85 7.39
CA PRO A 208 23.92 -3.82 7.22
C PRO A 208 24.43 -4.84 6.18
N GLY A 209 25.51 -4.47 5.49
CA GLY A 209 26.21 -5.36 4.57
C GLY A 209 25.35 -5.77 3.36
N LYS A 210 25.46 -7.03 2.94
CA LYS A 210 24.76 -7.56 1.75
C LYS A 210 23.25 -7.73 1.93
N LEU A 211 22.76 -7.64 3.16
CA LEU A 211 21.31 -7.68 3.43
C LEU A 211 20.60 -6.48 2.80
N ASN A 212 21.32 -5.39 2.50
CA ASN A 212 20.74 -4.27 1.75
C ASN A 212 20.33 -4.59 0.30
N LEU A 213 20.79 -5.73 -0.23
CA LEU A 213 20.43 -6.23 -1.56
C LEU A 213 19.20 -7.15 -1.52
N MET A 214 18.64 -7.43 -0.34
CA MET A 214 17.48 -8.30 -0.14
C MET A 214 16.34 -7.49 0.48
N LYS A 215 15.08 -7.76 0.11
CA LYS A 215 13.91 -7.10 0.74
C LYS A 215 13.45 -7.82 2.01
N GLU A 216 13.43 -9.14 2.00
CA GLU A 216 13.00 -9.94 3.14
C GLU A 216 13.55 -11.37 3.07
N VAL A 217 13.65 -12.02 4.22
CA VAL A 217 13.93 -13.45 4.37
C VAL A 217 12.66 -14.14 4.85
N ILE A 218 12.10 -15.01 4.02
CA ILE A 218 10.83 -15.70 4.28
C ILE A 218 11.10 -17.18 4.60
N CYS A 219 10.48 -17.67 5.68
CA CYS A 219 10.37 -19.09 5.98
C CYS A 219 9.07 -19.66 5.43
N ILE A 220 9.18 -20.76 4.69
CA ILE A 220 8.04 -21.54 4.20
C ILE A 220 8.05 -22.89 4.92
N PRO A 221 7.09 -23.16 5.83
CA PRO A 221 7.00 -24.43 6.54
C PRO A 221 6.75 -25.59 5.58
N HIS A 222 7.19 -26.79 5.96
CA HIS A 222 6.97 -27.98 5.16
C HIS A 222 5.46 -28.19 4.92
N PRO A 223 5.00 -28.51 3.69
CA PRO A 223 3.57 -28.70 3.35
C PRO A 223 2.79 -29.76 4.16
N GLY A 224 3.46 -30.51 5.04
CA GLY A 224 2.86 -31.54 5.90
C GLY A 224 2.55 -31.05 7.31
N LEU A 225 2.91 -29.81 7.64
CA LEU A 225 2.63 -29.18 8.93
C LEU A 225 1.29 -28.45 8.84
N THR A 226 0.43 -28.65 9.84
CA THR A 226 -0.81 -27.89 9.98
C THR A 226 -0.51 -26.48 10.50
N ALA A 227 -1.40 -25.52 10.21
CA ALA A 227 -1.28 -24.15 10.73
C ALA A 227 -1.11 -24.07 12.26
N LYS A 228 -1.66 -25.03 13.01
CA LYS A 228 -1.52 -25.12 14.47
C LYS A 228 -0.13 -25.58 14.93
N GLN A 229 0.60 -26.29 14.08
CA GLN A 229 1.93 -26.83 14.38
C GLN A 229 3.05 -25.85 14.02
N ILE A 230 2.74 -24.76 13.32
CA ILE A 230 3.71 -23.74 12.96
C ILE A 230 3.88 -22.82 14.17
N PRO A 231 5.05 -22.81 14.85
CA PRO A 231 5.27 -21.96 16.00
C PRO A 231 5.20 -20.48 15.60
N PRO A 232 4.63 -19.59 16.45
CA PRO A 232 4.73 -18.15 16.24
C PRO A 232 6.22 -17.80 16.27
N SER A 233 6.74 -17.38 15.13
CA SER A 233 8.15 -17.27 14.75
C SER A 233 8.97 -16.26 15.55
N ALA A 234 8.45 -15.68 16.62
CA ALA A 234 9.15 -14.70 17.44
C ALA A 234 9.90 -15.29 18.66
N GLU A 235 9.55 -16.48 19.16
CA GLU A 235 10.13 -16.97 20.44
C GLU A 235 11.29 -17.98 20.30
N TYR A 236 11.48 -18.64 19.16
CA TYR A 236 12.42 -19.78 19.07
C TYR A 236 13.60 -19.62 18.11
N ILE A 237 13.69 -18.53 17.33
CA ILE A 237 14.80 -18.34 16.36
C ILE A 237 15.99 -17.57 16.97
N LEU A 238 15.83 -16.94 18.15
CA LEU A 238 16.91 -16.27 18.88
C LEU A 238 17.43 -17.07 20.08
N PRO A 239 18.08 -18.23 19.85
CA PRO A 239 19.28 -18.49 20.64
C PRO A 239 20.39 -19.08 19.77
N LEU A 240 20.77 -18.40 18.68
CA LEU A 240 22.01 -18.70 17.95
C LEU A 240 22.83 -17.42 17.76
N SER A 241 23.18 -16.81 18.89
CA SER A 241 24.40 -16.01 18.99
C SER A 241 25.02 -16.28 20.37
N LYS A 242 26.03 -17.16 20.36
CA LYS A 242 27.11 -17.20 21.35
C LYS A 242 28.40 -16.95 20.59
#